data_AF-A0A3S0JB11-F1
#
_entry.id   AF-A0A3S0JB11-F1
#
_cell.length_a   1.000
_cell.length_b   1.000
_cell.length_c   1.000
_cell.angle_alpha   90.00
_cell.angle_beta   90.00
_cell.angle_gamma   90.00
#
_symmetry.space_group_name_H-M   'P 1'
#
loop_
_entity.id
_entity.type
_entity.pdbx_description
1 polymer ?
#
loop_
_entity_poly.entity_id
_entity_poly.type
_entity_poly.pdbx_seq_one_letter_code
_entity_poly.pdbx_strand_id
1 'polypeptide(L)'
;MKILVETVNQEPFHSVTKQDISVVIRNIPQDWLGSAHVFLISAQKIGNSGFGRLAFLNQTTFRVLSRGQDKYEVIKELLIEIAINATRTILRYGHKIDHEQRKKLERIIQPCYEKILLELPSTNQ
;
A
#
# COMPACT_ATOMS: atom_id res chain seq x y z
N MET A 1 4.93 -1.95 -15.34
CA MET A 1 4.23 -1.47 -14.13
C MET A 1 3.95 0.02 -14.28
N LYS A 2 2.73 0.49 -13.98
CA LYS A 2 2.35 1.91 -14.10
C LYS A 2 2.06 2.50 -12.72
N ILE A 3 2.57 3.71 -12.44
CA ILE A 3 2.27 4.45 -11.20
C ILE A 3 1.51 5.73 -11.59
N LEU A 4 0.26 5.81 -11.16
CA LEU A 4 -0.64 6.94 -11.34
C LEU A 4 -0.77 7.73 -10.03
N VAL A 5 -0.92 9.04 -10.15
CA VAL A 5 -1.18 9.94 -9.02
C VAL A 5 -2.33 10.83 -9.43
N GLU A 6 -3.41 10.80 -8.65
CA GLU A 6 -4.51 11.76 -8.79
C GLU A 6 -4.11 13.10 -8.19
N THR A 7 -4.46 14.20 -8.85
CA THR A 7 -4.13 15.54 -8.37
C THR A 7 -4.99 15.90 -7.16
N VAL A 8 -4.39 16.51 -6.15
CA VAL A 8 -5.06 17.02 -4.95
C VAL A 8 -4.75 18.51 -4.82
N ASN A 9 -5.78 19.35 -4.94
CA ASN A 9 -5.64 20.81 -4.86
C ASN A 9 -5.93 21.39 -3.47
N GLN A 10 -6.24 20.52 -2.48
CA GLN A 10 -6.63 20.93 -1.13
C GLN A 10 -6.09 19.95 -0.10
N GLU A 11 -5.69 20.49 1.05
CA GLU A 11 -5.20 19.67 2.16
C GLU A 11 -6.23 18.66 2.68
N PRO A 12 -5.77 17.53 3.24
CA PRO A 12 -4.38 17.10 3.28
C PRO A 12 -3.89 16.53 1.92
N PHE A 13 -2.64 16.80 1.60
CA PHE A 13 -1.94 16.26 0.42
C PHE A 13 -1.57 14.78 0.61
N HIS A 14 -1.06 14.15 -0.45
CA HIS A 14 -0.53 12.79 -0.38
C HIS A 14 0.73 12.72 0.49
N SER A 15 0.78 11.76 1.41
CA SER A 15 2.00 11.46 2.16
C SER A 15 2.99 10.56 1.41
N VAL A 16 2.52 9.88 0.36
CA VAL A 16 3.34 9.03 -0.52
C VAL A 16 3.44 9.61 -1.93
N THR A 17 4.59 9.43 -2.54
CA THR A 17 4.95 9.90 -3.89
C THR A 17 5.12 8.73 -4.84
N LYS A 18 5.26 9.03 -6.15
CA LYS A 18 5.64 8.00 -7.13
C LYS A 18 6.97 7.33 -6.80
N GLN A 19 7.91 8.08 -6.23
CA GLN A 19 9.21 7.57 -5.85
C GLN A 19 9.09 6.55 -4.72
N ASP A 20 8.28 6.83 -3.70
CA ASP A 20 8.04 5.90 -2.59
C ASP A 20 7.44 4.58 -3.10
N ILE A 21 6.46 4.64 -3.99
CA ILE A 21 5.87 3.43 -4.62
C ILE A 21 6.89 2.68 -5.48
N SER A 22 7.79 3.40 -6.16
CA SER A 22 8.85 2.78 -6.94
C SER A 22 9.84 2.01 -6.04
N VAL A 23 10.18 2.56 -4.87
CA VAL A 23 11.00 1.89 -3.86
C VAL A 23 10.31 0.60 -3.38
N VAL A 24 9.00 0.64 -3.12
CA VAL A 24 8.22 -0.56 -2.76
C VAL A 24 8.34 -1.64 -3.82
N ILE A 25 8.05 -1.30 -5.09
CA ILE A 25 8.04 -2.27 -6.20
C ILE A 25 9.41 -2.93 -6.40
N ARG A 26 10.51 -2.19 -6.20
CA ARG A 26 11.87 -2.74 -6.32
C ARG A 26 12.25 -3.71 -5.21
N ASN A 27 11.65 -3.55 -4.02
CA ASN A 27 12.03 -4.28 -2.82
C ASN A 27 11.13 -5.47 -2.49
N ILE A 28 10.10 -5.73 -3.29
CA ILE A 28 9.25 -6.92 -3.17
C ILE A 28 9.63 -7.99 -4.21
N PRO A 29 9.33 -9.27 -3.92
CA PRO A 29 9.41 -10.33 -4.93
C PRO A 29 8.49 -10.02 -6.12
N GLN A 30 9.00 -10.18 -7.34
CA GLN A 30 8.25 -9.80 -8.55
C GLN A 30 6.98 -10.62 -8.77
N ASP A 31 6.98 -11.87 -8.30
CA ASP A 31 5.86 -12.80 -8.36
C ASP A 31 4.70 -12.39 -7.42
N TRP A 32 4.93 -11.52 -6.43
CA TRP A 32 3.88 -11.07 -5.50
C TRP A 32 2.85 -10.13 -6.13
N LEU A 33 3.20 -9.50 -7.24
CA LEU A 33 2.33 -8.56 -7.94
C LEU A 33 1.19 -9.26 -8.70
N GLY A 34 1.34 -10.55 -9.03
CA GLY A 34 0.33 -11.30 -9.77
C GLY A 34 -0.07 -10.62 -11.08
N SER A 35 -1.37 -10.42 -11.30
CA SER A 35 -1.92 -9.72 -12.47
C SER A 35 -1.99 -8.20 -12.33
N ALA A 36 -1.64 -7.66 -11.15
CA ALA A 36 -1.68 -6.24 -10.90
C ALA A 36 -0.57 -5.53 -11.68
N HIS A 37 -0.94 -4.49 -12.41
CA HIS A 37 -0.03 -3.74 -13.27
C HIS A 37 -0.11 -2.22 -13.08
N VAL A 38 -0.99 -1.76 -12.17
CA VAL A 38 -1.19 -0.34 -11.85
C VAL A 38 -1.13 -0.11 -10.34
N PHE A 39 -0.42 0.93 -9.94
CA PHE A 39 -0.48 1.54 -8.62
C PHE A 39 -1.09 2.93 -8.74
N LEU A 40 -2.17 3.19 -8.02
CA LEU A 40 -2.90 4.45 -8.05
C LEU A 40 -2.83 5.11 -6.68
N ILE A 41 -2.06 6.20 -6.57
CA ILE A 41 -2.11 7.11 -5.43
C ILE A 41 -3.37 7.96 -5.60
N SER A 42 -4.41 7.64 -4.85
CA SER A 42 -5.75 8.19 -5.06
C SER A 42 -6.02 9.43 -4.20
N ALA A 43 -6.72 10.40 -4.81
CA ALA A 43 -7.19 11.62 -4.18
C ALA A 43 -8.33 11.36 -3.17
N GLN A 44 -8.83 10.12 -3.06
CA GLN A 44 -9.85 9.76 -2.08
C GLN A 44 -9.29 9.77 -0.64
N LYS A 45 -10.10 10.24 0.33
CA LYS A 45 -9.78 10.14 1.76
C LYS A 45 -10.25 8.79 2.31
N ILE A 46 -9.55 8.25 3.32
CA ILE A 46 -9.88 6.94 3.92
C ILE A 46 -11.34 6.84 4.41
N GLY A 47 -11.88 7.91 5.01
CA GLY A 47 -13.26 7.95 5.51
C GLY A 47 -14.33 7.74 4.43
N ASN A 48 -13.96 7.94 3.15
CA ASN A 48 -14.85 7.76 2.01
C ASN A 48 -14.65 6.41 1.31
N SER A 49 -13.74 5.55 1.79
CA SER A 49 -13.33 4.31 1.11
C SER A 49 -14.23 3.11 1.36
N GLY A 50 -15.16 3.18 2.31
CA GLY A 50 -16.04 2.06 2.71
C GLY A 50 -15.32 0.89 3.40
N PHE A 51 -14.03 0.67 3.09
CA PHE A 51 -13.23 -0.46 3.60
C PHE A 51 -12.40 -0.12 4.84
N GLY A 52 -12.14 1.16 5.10
CA GLY A 52 -11.32 1.60 6.23
C GLY A 52 -9.86 1.14 6.15
N ARG A 53 -9.34 0.91 4.93
CA ARG A 53 -7.96 0.48 4.68
C ARG A 53 -7.23 1.51 3.84
N LEU A 54 -5.94 1.69 4.10
CA LEU A 54 -5.09 2.65 3.40
C LEU A 54 -4.64 2.14 2.03
N ALA A 55 -4.64 0.83 1.82
CA ALA A 55 -4.36 0.23 0.53
C ALA A 55 -5.28 -0.97 0.28
N PHE A 56 -5.72 -1.12 -0.97
CA PHE A 56 -6.52 -2.26 -1.41
C PHE A 56 -6.31 -2.53 -2.89
N LEU A 57 -6.37 -3.80 -3.28
CA LEU A 57 -6.36 -4.23 -4.67
C LEU A 57 -7.79 -4.19 -5.22
N ASN A 58 -7.98 -3.47 -6.31
CA ASN A 58 -9.22 -3.49 -7.09
C ASN A 58 -8.88 -4.00 -8.50
N GLN A 59 -9.29 -5.24 -8.80
CA GLN A 59 -8.95 -5.96 -10.02
C GLN A 59 -7.43 -6.02 -10.23
N THR A 60 -6.89 -5.12 -11.05
CA THR A 60 -5.47 -5.07 -11.43
C THR A 60 -4.76 -3.83 -10.91
N THR A 61 -5.43 -3.04 -10.07
CA THR A 61 -4.95 -1.74 -9.56
C THR A 61 -4.85 -1.76 -8.05
N PHE A 62 -3.64 -1.60 -7.51
CA PHE A 62 -3.45 -1.26 -6.10
C PHE A 62 -3.80 0.21 -5.89
N ARG A 63 -4.86 0.48 -5.14
CA ARG A 63 -5.27 1.82 -4.74
C ARG A 63 -4.64 2.17 -3.41
N VAL A 64 -4.04 3.35 -3.32
CA VAL A 64 -3.30 3.85 -2.16
C VAL A 64 -3.93 5.16 -1.70
N LEU A 65 -4.48 5.16 -0.49
CA LEU A 65 -5.15 6.29 0.15
C LEU A 65 -4.19 6.94 1.16
N SER A 66 -3.36 7.86 0.68
CA SER A 66 -2.28 8.46 1.47
C SER A 66 -2.60 9.85 2.03
N ARG A 67 -3.78 10.39 1.74
CA ARG A 67 -4.11 11.78 2.09
C ARG A 67 -4.24 11.98 3.59
N GLY A 68 -3.31 12.74 4.18
CA GLY A 68 -3.28 13.05 5.61
C GLY A 68 -3.01 11.84 6.50
N GLN A 69 -2.33 10.83 5.95
CA GLN A 69 -1.97 9.58 6.64
C GLN A 69 -0.46 9.52 6.82
N ASP A 70 0.02 8.80 7.83
CA ASP A 70 1.46 8.59 7.97
C ASP A 70 2.02 7.82 6.76
N LYS A 71 3.16 8.28 6.24
CA LYS A 71 3.79 7.68 5.05
C LYS A 71 4.10 6.21 5.31
N TYR A 72 4.71 5.90 6.45
CA TYR A 72 5.19 4.55 6.76
C TYR A 72 4.03 3.59 7.00
N GLU A 73 2.96 4.06 7.65
CA GLU A 73 1.71 3.32 7.79
C GLU A 73 1.09 2.96 6.43
N VAL A 74 1.01 3.93 5.51
CA VAL A 74 0.49 3.69 4.15
C VAL A 74 1.34 2.66 3.40
N ILE A 75 2.67 2.76 3.48
CA ILE A 75 3.57 1.79 2.85
C ILE A 75 3.41 0.39 3.46
N LYS A 76 3.29 0.30 4.79
CA LYS A 76 3.04 -0.98 5.47
C LYS A 76 1.73 -1.61 5.03
N GLU A 77 0.65 -0.83 4.95
CA GLU A 77 -0.65 -1.31 4.46
C GLU A 77 -0.60 -1.75 3.00
N LEU A 78 0.14 -1.04 2.14
CA LEU A 78 0.35 -1.45 0.76
C LEU A 78 1.08 -2.78 0.67
N LEU A 79 2.14 -2.99 1.46
CA LEU A 79 2.84 -4.27 1.52
C LEU A 79 1.94 -5.40 2.02
N ILE A 80 1.12 -5.16 3.03
CA ILE A 80 0.14 -6.13 3.53
C ILE A 80 -0.82 -6.53 2.41
N GLU A 81 -1.33 -5.57 1.64
CA GLU A 81 -2.24 -5.88 0.52
C GLU A 81 -1.56 -6.66 -0.60
N ILE A 82 -0.32 -6.32 -0.93
CA ILE A 82 0.49 -7.08 -1.90
C ILE A 82 0.70 -8.52 -1.41
N ALA A 83 1.00 -8.70 -0.12
CA ALA A 83 1.17 -10.03 0.47
C ALA A 83 -0.14 -10.83 0.47
N ILE A 84 -1.29 -10.20 0.75
CA ILE A 84 -2.61 -10.85 0.64
C ILE A 84 -2.82 -11.42 -0.76
N ASN A 85 -2.52 -10.61 -1.79
CA ASN A 85 -2.61 -11.04 -3.18
C ASN A 85 -1.65 -12.19 -3.50
N ALA A 86 -0.39 -12.06 -3.10
CA ALA A 86 0.66 -13.04 -3.35
C ALA A 86 0.36 -14.40 -2.72
N THR A 87 -0.05 -14.41 -1.44
CA THR A 87 -0.31 -15.64 -0.70
C THR A 87 -1.74 -16.15 -0.85
N ARG A 88 -2.56 -15.48 -1.69
CA ARG A 88 -3.99 -15.76 -1.88
C ARG A 88 -4.73 -15.87 -0.53
N THR A 89 -4.41 -14.99 0.41
CA THR A 89 -5.02 -15.02 1.75
C THR A 89 -6.50 -14.68 1.64
N ILE A 90 -7.35 -15.64 2.02
CA ILE A 90 -8.80 -15.42 2.07
C ILE A 90 -9.12 -14.59 3.32
N LEU A 91 -9.64 -13.39 3.10
CA LEU A 91 -10.10 -12.50 4.17
C LEU A 91 -11.47 -12.96 4.67
N ARG A 92 -11.66 -13.03 5.99
CA ARG A 92 -12.85 -13.64 6.59
C ARG A 92 -14.13 -12.83 6.37
N TYR A 93 -14.04 -11.49 6.38
CA TYR A 93 -15.19 -10.59 6.26
C TYR A 93 -14.82 -9.28 5.55
N GLY A 94 -15.34 -9.04 4.34
CA GLY A 94 -15.35 -7.72 3.70
C GLY A 94 -14.04 -6.93 3.78
N HIS A 95 -12.96 -7.47 3.22
CA HIS A 95 -11.60 -6.91 3.26
C HIS A 95 -10.96 -6.71 4.66
N LYS A 96 -11.62 -7.12 5.76
CA LYS A 96 -11.05 -7.05 7.10
C LYS A 96 -10.05 -8.18 7.35
N ILE A 97 -8.95 -7.81 8.00
CA ILE A 97 -7.88 -8.69 8.42
C ILE A 97 -8.03 -8.91 9.93
N ASP A 98 -8.11 -10.16 10.37
CA ASP A 98 -8.10 -10.46 11.81
C ASP A 98 -6.69 -10.31 12.41
N HIS A 99 -6.59 -10.33 13.75
CA HIS A 99 -5.33 -10.10 14.46
C HIS A 99 -4.23 -11.10 14.08
N GLU A 100 -4.60 -12.38 13.94
CA GLU A 100 -3.64 -13.45 13.66
C GLU A 100 -3.22 -13.43 12.19
N GLN A 101 -4.14 -13.13 11.27
CA GLN A 101 -3.85 -12.87 9.87
C GLN A 101 -2.90 -11.67 9.73
N ARG A 102 -3.17 -10.57 10.44
CA ARG A 102 -2.30 -9.38 10.40
C ARG A 102 -0.90 -9.72 10.87
N LYS A 103 -0.74 -10.37 12.03
CA LYS A 103 0.58 -10.78 12.53
C LYS A 103 1.33 -11.65 11.52
N LYS A 104 0.64 -12.60 10.88
CA LYS A 104 1.26 -13.46 9.87
C LYS A 104 1.72 -12.66 8.65
N LEU A 105 0.88 -11.77 8.14
CA LEU A 105 1.20 -10.90 6.99
C LEU A 105 2.35 -9.95 7.33
N GLU A 106 2.35 -9.35 8.53
CA GLU A 106 3.43 -8.48 9.00
C GLU A 106 4.78 -9.22 9.05
N ARG A 107 4.80 -10.46 9.55
CA ARG A 107 6.02 -11.30 9.51
C ARG A 107 6.50 -11.58 8.10
N ILE A 108 5.59 -11.77 7.15
CA ILE A 108 5.92 -12.03 5.74
C ILE A 108 6.53 -10.79 5.09
N ILE A 109 5.95 -9.61 5.33
CA ILE A 109 6.42 -8.36 4.70
C ILE A 109 7.63 -7.75 5.40
N GLN A 110 7.93 -8.14 6.64
CA GLN A 110 8.97 -7.53 7.47
C GLN A 110 10.31 -7.36 6.75
N PRO A 111 10.87 -8.37 6.05
CA PRO A 111 12.16 -8.23 5.38
C PRO A 111 12.14 -7.22 4.23
N CYS A 112 10.99 -7.09 3.55
CA CYS A 112 10.82 -6.10 2.48
C CYS A 112 10.65 -4.71 3.07
N TYR A 113 9.86 -4.60 4.15
CA TYR A 113 9.57 -3.35 4.82
C TYR A 113 10.83 -2.70 5.38
N GLU A 114 11.71 -3.47 6.04
CA GLU A 114 12.99 -2.98 6.56
C GLU A 114 13.89 -2.40 5.45
N LYS A 115 13.99 -3.08 4.30
CA LYS A 115 14.76 -2.57 3.14
C LYS A 115 14.17 -1.27 2.59
N ILE A 116 12.84 -1.22 2.49
CA ILE A 116 12.12 -0.03 2.03
C ILE A 116 12.39 1.15 2.96
N LEU A 117 12.34 0.96 4.29
CA LEU A 117 12.60 2.02 5.25
C LEU A 117 14.01 2.64 5.10
N LEU A 118 15.01 1.85 4.70
CA LEU A 118 16.37 2.35 4.47
C LEU A 118 16.50 3.18 3.18
N GLU A 119 15.62 2.94 2.20
CA GLU A 119 15.62 3.62 0.90
C GLU A 119 14.62 4.78 0.80
N LEU A 120 13.63 4.82 1.69
CA LEU A 120 12.64 5.88 1.68
C LEU A 120 13.33 7.22 2.01
N PRO A 121 13.11 8.27 1.20
CA PRO A 121 13.66 9.57 1.52
C PRO A 121 13.09 10.01 2.88
N SER A 122 14.00 10.35 3.79
CA SER A 122 13.64 11.06 5.01
C SER A 122 12.80 12.26 4.60
N THR A 123 11.58 12.34 5.11
CA THR A 123 10.70 13.47 4.82
C THR A 123 11.36 14.70 5.44
N ASN A 124 12.17 15.43 4.66
CA ASN A 124 12.55 16.79 4.99
C ASN A 124 11.25 17.59 4.92
N GLN A 125 10.63 17.79 6.08
CA GLN A 125 9.69 18.88 6.30
C GLN A 125 10.47 20.19 6.36
#